data_AF-A0A1C6ZZM2-F1
#
_entry.id   AF-A0A1C6ZZM2-F1
#
_cell.length_a   1.000
_cell.length_b   1.000
_cell.length_c   1.000
_cell.angle_alpha   90.00
_cell.angle_beta   90.00
_cell.angle_gamma   90.00
#
_symmetry.space_group_name_H-M   'P 1'
#
loop_
_entity.id
_entity.type
_entity.pdbx_description
1 polymer ?
#
loop_
_entity_poly.entity_id
_entity_poly.type
_entity_poly.pdbx_seq_one_letter_code
_entity_poly.pdbx_strand_id
1 'polypeptide(L)'
;LLVLGFAAAQTTNEAFQCERNIGFPKAVCFTQKCADAINGHIKHELDAAFKYMYMGAKFAQFTEDRPGIAHFLMEAAAEERGHAIQMMDYLNMRGIKLTPSFTY
;
A
#
# COMPACT_ATOMS: atom_id res chain seq x y z
N LEU A 1 -42.15 -22.05 -0.78
CA LEU A 1 -40.86 -22.73 -0.87
C LEU A 1 -39.84 -21.91 -0.07
N LEU A 2 -39.44 -22.40 1.11
CA LEU A 2 -38.45 -21.76 1.98
C LEU A 2 -37.08 -22.34 1.61
N VAL A 3 -36.15 -21.49 1.14
CA VAL A 3 -34.73 -21.85 1.07
C VAL A 3 -34.01 -21.02 2.13
N LEU A 4 -33.89 -21.59 3.32
CA LEU A 4 -32.99 -21.10 4.37
C LEU A 4 -31.57 -21.46 3.97
N GLY A 5 -30.88 -20.53 3.31
CA GLY A 5 -29.45 -20.63 3.08
C GLY A 5 -28.70 -20.28 4.36
N PHE A 6 -28.25 -21.29 5.10
CA PHE A 6 -27.23 -21.10 6.13
C PHE A 6 -25.91 -20.77 5.45
N ALA A 7 -25.57 -19.48 5.33
CA ALA A 7 -24.19 -19.07 5.13
C ALA A 7 -23.45 -19.29 6.46
N ALA A 8 -22.66 -20.36 6.54
CA ALA A 8 -21.71 -20.53 7.63
C ALA A 8 -20.73 -19.35 7.60
N ALA A 9 -20.81 -18.47 8.59
CA ALA A 9 -19.81 -17.44 8.81
C ALA A 9 -18.48 -18.13 9.16
N GLN A 10 -17.57 -18.22 8.20
CA GLN A 10 -16.20 -18.64 8.46
C GLN A 10 -15.53 -17.57 9.33
N THR A 11 -15.42 -17.84 10.63
CA THR A 11 -14.59 -17.04 11.52
C THR A 11 -13.14 -17.27 11.11
N THR A 12 -12.53 -16.35 10.34
CA THR A 12 -11.09 -16.39 10.12
C THR A 12 -10.42 -15.98 11.44
N ASN A 13 -10.15 -16.95 12.31
CA ASN A 13 -9.21 -16.78 13.41
C ASN A 13 -7.83 -16.60 12.78
N GLU A 14 -7.50 -15.38 12.37
CA GLU A 14 -6.15 -15.07 11.94
C GLU A 14 -5.23 -15.14 13.16
N ALA A 15 -4.34 -16.13 13.16
CA ALA A 15 -3.39 -16.33 14.24
C ALA A 15 -2.48 -15.11 14.34
N PHE A 16 -2.67 -14.32 15.40
CA PHE A 16 -1.79 -13.22 15.75
C PHE A 16 -0.43 -13.79 16.17
N GLN A 17 0.62 -13.57 15.38
CA GLN A 17 1.88 -14.29 15.51
C GLN A 17 2.80 -13.65 16.55
N CYS A 18 2.60 -13.96 17.83
CA CYS A 18 3.41 -13.40 18.94
C CYS A 18 4.58 -14.28 19.41
N GLU A 19 4.75 -15.48 18.84
CA GLU A 19 5.78 -16.41 19.28
C GLU A 19 7.18 -15.87 19.00
N ARG A 20 7.92 -15.55 20.06
CA ARG A 20 9.30 -15.07 19.96
C ARG A 20 10.25 -16.25 19.83
N ASN A 21 10.71 -16.52 18.61
CA ASN A 21 11.83 -17.42 18.39
C ASN A 21 13.16 -16.68 18.61
N ILE A 22 14.12 -17.35 19.24
CA ILE A 22 15.46 -16.82 19.52
C ILE A 22 16.28 -16.91 18.23
N GLY A 23 16.35 -15.81 17.47
CA GLY A 23 17.05 -15.74 16.17
C GLY A 23 17.08 -14.31 15.63
N PHE A 24 17.85 -14.08 14.56
CA PHE A 24 17.95 -12.80 13.81
C PHE A 24 16.55 -12.19 13.57
N PRO A 25 16.36 -10.85 13.62
CA PRO A 25 15.04 -10.22 13.74
C PRO A 25 14.00 -10.81 12.78
N LYS A 26 13.04 -11.50 13.39
CA LYS A 26 11.85 -12.05 12.74
C LYS A 26 10.66 -11.24 13.22
N ALA A 27 9.74 -10.91 12.31
CA ALA A 27 8.51 -10.21 12.66
C ALA A 27 7.73 -10.97 13.75
N VAL A 28 7.32 -10.23 14.78
CA VAL A 28 6.51 -10.73 15.90
C VAL A 28 5.33 -9.77 16.15
N CYS A 29 4.27 -10.32 16.73
CA CYS A 29 3.02 -9.64 17.08
C CYS A 29 2.37 -8.94 15.88
N PHE A 30 2.10 -9.67 14.81
CA PHE A 30 1.39 -9.16 13.64
C PHE A 30 0.45 -10.23 13.06
N THR A 31 -0.52 -9.80 12.24
CA THR A 31 -1.31 -10.70 11.41
C THR A 31 -0.83 -10.62 9.96
N GLN A 32 -0.88 -11.75 9.26
CA GLN A 32 -0.47 -11.80 7.86
C GLN A 32 -1.35 -10.90 6.98
N LYS A 33 -2.67 -10.84 7.23
CA LYS A 33 -3.57 -9.95 6.48
C LYS A 33 -3.21 -8.48 6.59
N CYS A 34 -2.80 -8.00 7.76
CA CYS A 34 -2.38 -6.62 7.90
C CYS A 34 -1.08 -6.36 7.11
N ALA A 35 -0.12 -7.28 7.14
CA ALA A 35 1.09 -7.18 6.33
C ALA A 35 0.78 -7.16 4.83
N ASP A 36 -0.13 -8.02 4.38
CA ASP A 36 -0.53 -8.11 2.97
C ASP A 36 -1.32 -6.86 2.54
N ALA A 37 -2.19 -6.34 3.41
CA ALA A 37 -2.91 -5.10 3.16
C ALA A 37 -1.96 -3.90 3.00
N ILE A 38 -0.94 -3.78 3.86
CA ILE A 38 0.08 -2.72 3.75
C ILE A 38 0.88 -2.89 2.45
N ASN A 39 1.30 -4.11 2.10
CA ASN A 39 1.98 -4.37 0.82
C ASN A 39 1.10 -3.97 -0.39
N GLY A 40 -0.20 -4.28 -0.34
CA GLY A 40 -1.17 -3.86 -1.36
C GLY A 40 -1.31 -2.34 -1.43
N HIS A 41 -1.32 -1.67 -0.27
CA HIS A 41 -1.44 -0.22 -0.19
C HIS A 41 -0.19 0.50 -0.71
N ILE A 42 1.02 -0.04 -0.46
CA ILE A 42 2.27 0.46 -1.07
C ILE A 42 2.15 0.52 -2.60
N LYS A 43 1.59 -0.53 -3.23
CA LYS A 43 1.34 -0.50 -4.68
C LYS A 43 0.35 0.59 -5.06
N HIS A 44 -0.74 0.72 -4.30
CA HIS A 44 -1.77 1.73 -4.54
C HIS A 44 -1.18 3.14 -4.54
N GLU A 45 -0.36 3.47 -3.54
CA GLU A 45 0.26 4.79 -3.42
C GLU A 45 1.29 5.07 -4.52
N LEU A 46 2.07 4.07 -4.93
CA LEU A 46 3.01 4.24 -6.05
C LEU A 46 2.28 4.41 -7.38
N ASP A 47 1.18 3.67 -7.61
CA ASP A 47 0.33 3.88 -8.78
C ASP A 47 -0.31 5.28 -8.76
N ALA A 48 -0.73 5.77 -7.59
CA ALA A 48 -1.26 7.12 -7.42
C ALA A 48 -0.19 8.18 -7.71
N ALA A 49 1.02 8.01 -7.17
CA ALA A 49 2.16 8.89 -7.42
C ALA A 49 2.46 9.02 -8.92
N PHE A 50 2.51 7.90 -9.65
CA PHE A 50 2.73 7.94 -11.10
C PHE A 50 1.57 8.59 -11.86
N LYS A 51 0.32 8.36 -11.44
CA LYS A 51 -0.85 9.03 -12.05
C LYS A 51 -0.79 10.55 -11.86
N TYR A 52 -0.53 11.01 -10.64
CA TYR A 52 -0.41 12.44 -10.35
C TYR A 52 0.75 13.08 -11.10
N MET A 53 1.88 12.39 -11.20
CA MET A 53 3.04 12.84 -11.98
C MET A 53 2.70 13.00 -13.46
N TYR A 54 2.02 12.02 -14.07
CA TYR A 54 1.58 12.10 -15.46
C TYR A 54 0.61 13.29 -15.66
N MET A 55 -0.37 13.46 -14.76
CA MET A 55 -1.32 14.56 -14.85
C MET A 55 -0.62 15.91 -14.69
N GLY A 56 0.31 16.05 -13.75
CA GLY A 56 1.12 17.25 -13.59
C GLY A 56 1.90 17.59 -14.87
N ALA A 57 2.52 16.59 -15.49
CA ALA A 57 3.25 16.77 -16.75
C ALA A 57 2.32 17.19 -17.90
N LYS A 58 1.10 16.65 -17.98
CA LYS A 58 0.09 17.05 -18.97
C LYS A 58 -0.27 18.54 -18.82
N PHE A 59 -0.59 18.99 -17.61
CA PHE A 59 -0.99 20.39 -17.37
C PHE A 59 0.17 21.39 -17.49
N ALA A 60 1.41 20.91 -17.45
CA ALA A 60 2.62 21.70 -17.72
C ALA A 60 2.94 21.84 -19.21
N GLN A 61 2.25 21.11 -20.11
CA GLN A 61 2.46 21.26 -21.56
C GLN A 61 2.14 22.68 -21.99
N PHE A 62 2.93 23.23 -22.92
CA PHE A 62 2.72 24.57 -23.47
C PHE A 62 1.32 24.79 -24.05
N THR A 63 0.69 23.73 -24.56
CA THR A 63 -0.68 23.77 -25.11
C THR A 63 -1.76 23.88 -24.04
N GLU A 64 -1.50 23.42 -22.83
CA GLU A 64 -2.43 23.45 -21.70
C GLU A 64 -2.16 24.64 -20.78
N ASP A 65 -0.89 24.89 -20.46
CA ASP A 65 -0.36 26.01 -19.66
C ASP A 65 -1.20 26.32 -18.42
N ARG A 66 -1.28 25.33 -17.51
CA ARG A 66 -1.93 25.47 -16.20
C ARG A 66 -0.90 25.23 -15.09
N PRO A 67 0.06 26.17 -14.88
CA PRO A 67 1.19 25.96 -13.99
C PRO A 67 0.80 25.70 -12.53
N GLY A 68 -0.27 26.34 -12.03
CA GLY A 68 -0.75 26.09 -10.66
C GLY A 68 -1.30 24.67 -10.46
N ILE A 69 -2.04 24.15 -11.45
CA ILE A 69 -2.57 22.77 -11.42
C ILE A 69 -1.41 21.79 -11.57
N ALA A 70 -0.48 22.06 -12.47
CA ALA A 70 0.72 21.24 -12.67
C ALA A 70 1.54 21.14 -11.37
N HIS A 71 1.78 22.26 -10.68
CA HIS A 71 2.50 22.29 -9.40
C HIS A 71 1.79 21.44 -8.34
N PHE A 72 0.49 21.69 -8.13
CA PHE A 72 -0.31 20.94 -7.17
C PHE A 72 -0.25 19.43 -7.41
N LEU A 73 -0.36 18.99 -8.67
CA LEU A 73 -0.30 17.56 -9.01
C LEU A 73 1.10 16.97 -8.84
N MET A 74 2.16 17.74 -9.07
CA MET A 74 3.53 17.29 -8.81
C MET A 74 3.81 17.16 -7.29
N GLU A 75 3.27 18.07 -6.48
CA GLU A 75 3.32 17.95 -5.01
C GLU A 75 2.54 16.72 -4.53
N ALA A 76 1.33 16.50 -5.03
CA ALA A 76 0.55 15.31 -4.73
C ALA A 76 1.31 14.03 -5.12
N ALA A 77 1.97 14.01 -6.28
CA ALA A 77 2.80 12.87 -6.70
C ALA A 77 3.96 12.60 -5.73
N ALA A 78 4.60 13.65 -5.21
CA ALA A 78 5.66 13.53 -4.21
C ALA A 78 5.12 13.05 -2.86
N GLU A 79 3.93 13.50 -2.46
CA GLU A 79 3.25 13.11 -1.22
C GLU A 79 2.89 11.61 -1.23
N GLU A 80 2.25 11.10 -2.28
CA GLU A 80 1.89 9.68 -2.35
C GLU A 80 3.13 8.76 -2.41
N ARG A 81 4.19 9.21 -3.10
CA ARG A 81 5.49 8.50 -3.02
C ARG A 81 6.01 8.47 -1.59
N GLY A 82 5.88 9.58 -0.85
CA GLY A 82 6.21 9.66 0.57
C GLY A 82 5.42 8.67 1.42
N HIS A 83 4.11 8.56 1.22
CA HIS A 83 3.25 7.59 1.89
C HIS A 83 3.72 6.14 1.63
N ALA A 84 4.05 5.79 0.39
CA ALA A 84 4.59 4.47 0.05
C ALA A 84 5.91 4.18 0.80
N ILE A 85 6.82 5.15 0.86
CA ILE A 85 8.11 5.01 1.57
C ILE A 85 7.88 4.77 3.06
N GLN A 86 7.00 5.53 3.71
CA GLN A 86 6.69 5.36 5.12
C GLN A 86 6.16 3.96 5.44
N MET A 87 5.32 3.40 4.57
CA MET A 87 4.83 2.02 4.72
C MET A 87 5.93 0.97 4.51
N MET A 88 6.81 1.17 3.53
CA MET A 88 7.98 0.30 3.35
C MET A 88 8.88 0.32 4.59
N ASP A 89 9.17 1.50 5.13
CA ASP A 89 9.95 1.69 6.35
C ASP A 89 9.29 1.02 7.55
N TYR A 90 7.96 1.13 7.66
CA TYR A 90 7.21 0.44 8.71
C TYR A 90 7.36 -1.08 8.62
N LEU A 91 7.21 -1.68 7.44
CA LEU A 91 7.37 -3.13 7.26
C LEU A 91 8.82 -3.57 7.57
N ASN A 92 9.81 -2.79 7.12
CA ASN A 92 11.23 -3.04 7.42
C ASN A 92 11.51 -2.96 8.94
N MET A 93 11.01 -1.94 9.63
CA MET A 93 11.13 -1.79 11.09
C MET A 93 10.52 -2.98 11.83
N ARG A 94 9.43 -3.55 11.30
CA ARG A 94 8.76 -4.73 11.87
C ARG A 94 9.42 -6.05 11.48
N GLY A 95 10.45 -6.05 10.63
CA GLY A 95 11.08 -7.26 10.10
C GLY A 95 10.15 -8.08 9.20
N ILE A 96 9.13 -7.43 8.61
CA ILE A 96 8.17 -8.04 7.70
C ILE A 96 8.75 -7.93 6.28
N LYS A 97 8.79 -9.06 5.56
CA LYS A 97 9.30 -9.09 4.20
C LYS A 97 8.38 -8.32 3.25
N LEU A 98 8.96 -7.43 2.44
CA LEU A 98 8.27 -6.77 1.34
C LEU A 98 7.94 -7.79 0.25
N THR A 99 6.70 -7.74 -0.26
CA THR A 99 6.28 -8.58 -1.38
C THR A 99 6.32 -7.74 -2.66
N PRO A 100 7.14 -8.09 -3.66
CA PRO A 100 7.18 -7.35 -4.90
C PRO A 100 5.83 -7.46 -5.60
N SER A 101 5.20 -6.32 -5.86
CA SER A 101 3.90 -6.19 -6.51
C SER A 101 4.00 -5.66 -7.95
N PHE A 102 5.22 -5.49 -8.46
CA PHE A 102 5.49 -5.07 -9.83
C PHE A 102 5.66 -6.30 -10.73
N THR A 103 4.79 -6.42 -11.71
CA THR A 103 4.99 -7.29 -12.87
C THR A 103 5.67 -6.45 -13.94
N TYR A 104 6.86 -6.88 -14.38
CA TYR A 104 7.62 -6.24 -15.45
C TYR A 104 7.09 -6.65 -16.82
#